data_AF-A0A1X2GW80-F1
#
_entry.id   AF-A0A1X2GW80-F1
#
_cell.length_a   1.000
_cell.length_b   1.000
_cell.length_c   1.000
_cell.angle_alpha   90.00
_cell.angle_beta   90.00
_cell.angle_gamma   90.00
#
_symmetry.space_group_name_H-M   'P 1'
#
loop_
_entity.id
_entity.type
_entity.pdbx_description
1 polymer ?
#
loop_
_entity_poly.entity_id
_entity_poly.type
_entity_poly.pdbx_seq_one_letter_code
_entity_poly.pdbx_strand_id
1 'polypeptide(L)'
;MSDLDDEDMEVFKPMGVDPGHSVLFTSMDTNRQCLRLTNPEFYHRIGHMRRRYTRQNNAEQCGINPIMSSLPTKKTVSVPRWMAYCRQLCLCLPSLTNFYGSAFTNDRFLAYVSKQKILDEAVNIFVSGGRKYKKSKAR
;
A
#
# COMPACT_ATOMS: atom_id res chain seq x y z
N MET A 1 -12.70 0.17 -35.57
CA MET A 1 -11.60 0.99 -35.07
C MET A 1 -10.74 1.26 -36.28
N SER A 2 -10.58 2.52 -36.68
CA SER A 2 -9.53 2.91 -37.63
C SER A 2 -8.20 2.75 -36.92
N ASP A 3 -7.28 2.07 -37.60
CA ASP A 3 -6.02 1.56 -37.07
C ASP A 3 -5.01 2.68 -36.78
N LEU A 4 -4.14 2.44 -35.80
CA LEU A 4 -3.00 3.31 -35.45
C LEU A 4 -2.13 3.54 -36.70
N ASP A 5 -1.78 4.78 -36.99
CA ASP A 5 -1.01 5.22 -38.15
C ASP A 5 0.51 5.33 -37.89
N ASP A 6 1.24 5.62 -38.97
CA ASP A 6 2.49 4.91 -39.25
C ASP A 6 3.75 5.63 -38.78
N GLU A 7 3.60 6.82 -38.17
CA GLU A 7 4.58 7.29 -37.20
C GLU A 7 4.26 6.71 -35.82
N ASP A 8 3.03 6.28 -35.47
CA ASP A 8 2.23 6.77 -34.31
C ASP A 8 1.97 5.81 -33.11
N MET A 9 2.29 6.31 -31.89
CA MET A 9 2.89 5.66 -30.69
C MET A 9 4.43 5.67 -30.36
N GLU A 10 5.28 6.54 -30.89
CA GLU A 10 5.16 6.72 -32.31
C GLU A 10 5.23 5.25 -32.84
N VAL A 11 6.39 4.60 -32.80
CA VAL A 11 6.44 3.14 -32.77
C VAL A 11 6.73 2.68 -31.34
N PHE A 12 5.64 2.41 -30.63
CA PHE A 12 5.52 1.78 -29.30
C PHE A 12 6.63 2.00 -28.27
N LYS A 13 6.71 3.25 -27.79
CA LYS A 13 7.11 3.57 -26.42
C LYS A 13 6.21 2.77 -25.45
N PRO A 14 6.79 2.07 -24.48
CA PRO A 14 6.29 0.89 -23.77
C PRO A 14 4.76 0.64 -23.83
N MET A 15 4.36 -0.49 -24.43
CA MET A 15 2.96 -0.92 -24.44
C MET A 15 2.57 -1.49 -23.08
N GLY A 16 1.50 -0.94 -22.47
CA GLY A 16 0.86 -1.54 -21.31
C GLY A 16 0.24 -2.89 -21.69
N VAL A 17 0.65 -3.95 -21.01
CA VAL A 17 0.09 -5.30 -21.16
C VAL A 17 -0.71 -5.58 -19.90
N ASP A 18 -1.83 -6.31 -20.01
CA ASP A 18 -2.60 -6.75 -18.85
C ASP A 18 -1.67 -7.47 -17.85
N PRO A 19 -1.48 -6.91 -16.64
CA PRO A 19 -0.58 -7.49 -15.66
C PRO A 19 -1.17 -8.70 -14.92
N GLY A 20 -2.45 -9.02 -15.13
CA GLY A 20 -3.17 -10.02 -14.34
C GLY A 20 -3.26 -9.61 -12.86
N HIS A 21 -3.41 -10.58 -11.95
CA HIS A 21 -3.69 -10.29 -10.53
C HIS A 21 -2.46 -10.03 -9.64
N SER A 22 -1.26 -10.46 -10.06
CA SER A 22 -0.06 -10.44 -9.22
C SER A 22 0.89 -9.28 -9.53
N VAL A 23 0.64 -8.57 -10.63
CA VAL A 23 1.49 -7.50 -11.13
C VAL A 23 0.69 -6.20 -11.13
N LEU A 24 1.34 -5.09 -10.77
CA LEU A 24 0.71 -3.78 -10.71
C LEU A 24 0.64 -3.15 -12.09
N PHE A 25 1.72 -3.29 -12.87
CA PHE A 25 1.72 -3.05 -14.30
C PHE A 25 2.82 -3.87 -14.98
N THR A 26 2.57 -4.23 -16.23
CA THR A 26 3.55 -4.80 -17.14
C THR A 26 3.59 -3.91 -18.37
N SER A 27 4.79 -3.58 -18.84
CA SER A 27 4.97 -3.02 -20.16
C SER A 27 6.05 -3.73 -20.94
N MET A 28 5.89 -3.72 -22.26
CA MET A 28 6.83 -4.31 -23.21
C MET A 28 7.27 -3.22 -24.17
N ASP A 29 8.57 -3.07 -24.35
CA ASP A 29 9.13 -2.29 -25.45
C ASP A 29 9.19 -3.14 -26.74
N THR A 30 9.28 -2.48 -27.88
CA THR A 30 9.55 -3.03 -29.22
C THR A 30 10.72 -4.01 -29.26
N ASN A 31 11.74 -3.79 -28.43
CA ASN A 31 12.89 -4.69 -28.25
C ASN A 31 12.60 -5.93 -27.36
N ARG A 32 11.32 -6.23 -27.08
CA ARG A 32 10.86 -7.28 -26.16
C ARG A 32 11.37 -7.14 -24.72
N GLN A 33 11.80 -5.94 -24.32
CA GLN A 33 12.18 -5.69 -22.94
C GLN A 33 10.94 -5.53 -22.07
N CYS A 34 10.80 -6.42 -21.08
CA CYS A 34 9.69 -6.40 -20.13
C CYS A 34 10.04 -5.51 -18.94
N LEU A 35 9.32 -4.41 -18.80
CA LEU A 35 9.33 -3.58 -17.60
C LEU A 35 8.12 -3.98 -16.76
N ARG A 36 8.35 -4.27 -15.47
CA ARG A 36 7.26 -4.66 -14.57
C ARG A 36 7.47 -4.11 -13.18
N LEU A 37 6.36 -3.85 -12.50
CA LEU A 37 6.32 -3.66 -11.06
C LEU A 37 5.30 -4.63 -10.49
N THR A 38 5.77 -5.58 -9.68
CA THR A 38 4.87 -6.59 -9.09
C THR A 38 4.17 -6.06 -7.84
N ASN A 39 3.05 -6.66 -7.44
CA ASN A 39 2.39 -6.31 -6.18
C ASN A 39 3.32 -6.49 -4.97
N PRO A 40 4.07 -7.61 -4.83
CA PRO A 40 5.06 -7.76 -3.77
C PRO A 40 6.13 -6.66 -3.79
N GLU A 41 6.68 -6.32 -4.97
CA GLU A 41 7.66 -5.24 -5.10
C GLU A 41 7.08 -3.89 -4.66
N PHE A 42 5.85 -3.58 -5.08
CA PHE A 42 5.15 -2.36 -4.68
C PHE A 42 4.98 -2.28 -3.16
N TYR A 43 4.44 -3.33 -2.54
CA TYR A 43 4.22 -3.38 -1.09
C TYR A 43 5.52 -3.37 -0.28
N HIS A 44 6.59 -3.97 -0.81
CA HIS A 44 7.91 -3.92 -0.23
C HIS A 44 8.49 -2.49 -0.29
N ARG A 45 8.46 -1.85 -1.46
CA ARG A 45 9.00 -0.50 -1.69
C ARG A 45 8.31 0.57 -0.86
N ILE A 46 6.99 0.50 -0.70
CA ILE A 46 6.27 1.45 0.19
C ILE A 46 6.51 1.13 1.68
N GLY A 47 7.15 0.01 2.02
CA GLY A 47 7.39 -0.42 3.39
C GLY A 47 6.12 -0.85 4.13
N HIS A 48 5.12 -1.36 3.42
CA HIS A 48 3.82 -1.72 4.01
C HIS A 48 3.96 -2.76 5.12
N MET A 49 4.67 -3.86 4.83
CA MET A 49 4.87 -4.94 5.81
C MET A 49 5.66 -4.48 7.03
N ARG A 50 6.73 -3.70 6.83
CA ARG A 50 7.51 -3.11 7.93
C ARG A 50 6.64 -2.26 8.84
N ARG A 51 5.85 -1.34 8.27
CA ARG A 51 4.94 -0.47 9.03
C ARG A 51 3.88 -1.28 9.77
N ARG A 52 3.30 -2.30 9.13
CA ARG A 52 2.34 -3.23 9.76
C ARG A 52 2.95 -3.94 10.96
N TYR A 53 4.14 -4.51 10.81
CA TYR A 53 4.83 -5.24 11.87
C TYR A 53 5.21 -4.32 13.04
N THR A 54 5.77 -3.14 12.76
CA THR A 54 6.07 -2.13 13.78
C THR A 54 4.82 -1.73 14.57
N ARG A 55 3.68 -1.52 13.90
CA ARG A 55 2.41 -1.21 14.58
C ARG A 55 1.91 -2.36 15.45
N GLN A 56 2.02 -3.59 14.96
CA GLN A 56 1.60 -4.76 15.72
C GLN A 56 2.44 -4.91 16.99
N ASN A 57 3.77 -4.86 16.87
CA ASN A 57 4.66 -4.92 18.03
C ASN A 57 4.41 -3.77 19.01
N ASN A 58 4.18 -2.55 18.51
CA ASN A 58 3.87 -1.41 19.37
C ASN A 58 2.53 -1.60 20.10
N ALA A 59 1.50 -2.14 19.43
CA ALA A 59 0.21 -2.44 20.05
C ALA A 59 0.33 -3.54 21.12
N GLU A 60 1.22 -4.53 20.91
CA GLU A 60 1.53 -5.56 21.91
C GLU A 60 2.27 -4.96 23.11
N GLN A 61 3.32 -4.16 22.88
CA GLN A 61 4.11 -3.51 23.94
C GLN A 61 3.29 -2.53 24.77
N CYS A 62 2.37 -1.79 24.16
CA CYS A 62 1.49 -0.86 24.85
C CYS A 62 0.24 -1.53 25.44
N GLY A 63 0.10 -2.87 25.38
CA GLY A 63 -1.03 -3.60 25.95
C GLY A 63 -2.38 -3.31 25.28
N ILE A 64 -2.37 -2.80 24.04
CA ILE A 64 -3.59 -2.44 23.29
C ILE A 64 -4.32 -3.67 22.78
N ASN A 65 -3.58 -4.72 22.39
CA ASN A 65 -4.20 -5.96 21.90
C ASN A 65 -5.15 -6.59 22.94
N PRO A 66 -4.75 -6.78 24.21
CA PRO A 66 -5.66 -7.22 25.26
C PRO A 66 -6.89 -6.32 25.44
N ILE A 67 -6.72 -4.99 25.39
CA ILE A 67 -7.82 -4.02 25.51
C ILE A 67 -8.83 -4.24 24.38
N MET A 68 -8.36 -4.34 23.15
CA MET A 68 -9.19 -4.60 21.97
C MET A 68 -9.88 -5.96 22.02
N SER A 69 -9.18 -7.01 22.48
CA SER A 69 -9.73 -8.37 22.65
C SER A 69 -10.76 -8.47 23.77
N SER A 70 -10.71 -7.58 24.77
CA SER A 70 -11.67 -7.54 25.88
C SER A 70 -13.03 -6.94 25.50
N LEU A 71 -13.12 -6.24 24.35
CA LEU A 71 -14.35 -5.61 23.91
C LEU A 71 -15.39 -6.65 23.49
N PRO A 72 -16.65 -6.54 23.97
CA PRO A 72 -17.74 -7.37 23.48
C PRO A 72 -17.94 -7.21 21.96
N THR A 73 -18.49 -8.23 21.32
CA THR A 73 -18.78 -8.16 19.89
C THR A 73 -19.86 -7.09 19.61
N LYS A 74 -19.50 -6.09 18.78
CA LYS A 74 -20.44 -5.05 18.31
C LYS A 74 -21.55 -5.55 17.40
N LYS A 75 -21.37 -6.72 16.77
CA LYS A 75 -22.37 -7.36 15.90
C LYS A 75 -23.40 -8.10 16.75
N THR A 76 -24.43 -7.39 17.18
CA THR A 76 -25.51 -7.97 18.01
C THR A 76 -26.84 -7.30 17.74
N VAL A 77 -27.93 -8.07 17.82
CA VAL A 77 -29.32 -7.56 17.80
C VAL A 77 -29.86 -7.28 19.20
N SER A 78 -29.10 -7.64 20.25
CA SER A 78 -29.50 -7.50 21.64
C SER A 78 -29.09 -6.13 22.18
N VAL A 79 -30.08 -5.32 22.57
CA VAL A 79 -29.85 -3.99 23.17
C VAL A 79 -28.96 -4.06 24.42
N PRO A 80 -29.15 -4.98 25.38
CA PRO A 80 -28.24 -5.11 26.52
C PRO A 80 -26.78 -5.38 26.13
N ARG A 81 -26.54 -6.25 25.14
CA ARG A 81 -25.18 -6.54 24.66
C ARG A 81 -24.56 -5.35 23.96
N TRP A 82 -25.34 -4.61 23.18
CA TRP A 82 -24.90 -3.35 22.56
C TRP A 82 -24.52 -2.31 23.63
N MET A 83 -25.35 -2.14 24.66
CA MET A 83 -25.06 -1.23 25.77
C MET A 83 -23.80 -1.62 26.53
N ALA A 84 -23.58 -2.92 26.76
CA ALA A 84 -22.35 -3.42 27.38
C ALA A 84 -21.11 -3.12 26.52
N TYR A 85 -21.20 -3.28 25.19
CA TYR A 85 -20.14 -2.88 24.27
C TYR A 85 -19.84 -1.38 24.37
N CYS A 86 -20.86 -0.53 24.29
CA CYS A 86 -20.68 0.92 24.38
C CYS A 86 -20.04 1.34 25.71
N ARG A 87 -20.48 0.78 26.84
CA ARG A 87 -19.88 1.05 28.16
C ARG A 87 -18.41 0.67 28.19
N GLN A 88 -18.08 -0.54 27.75
CA GLN A 88 -16.70 -1.01 27.74
C GLN A 88 -15.83 -0.17 26.79
N LEU A 89 -16.35 0.20 25.63
CA LEU A 89 -15.66 1.06 24.68
C LEU A 89 -15.36 2.44 25.29
N CYS A 90 -16.32 3.05 25.98
CA CYS A 90 -16.11 4.33 26.68
C CYS A 90 -15.02 4.24 27.75
N LEU A 91 -14.93 3.13 28.48
CA LEU A 91 -13.88 2.90 29.48
C LEU A 91 -12.50 2.76 28.85
N CYS A 92 -12.40 2.09 27.71
CA CYS A 92 -11.14 1.87 26.99
C CYS A 92 -10.74 3.05 26.09
N LEU A 93 -11.66 3.99 25.83
CA LEU A 93 -11.48 5.08 24.87
C LEU A 93 -10.23 5.93 25.12
N PRO A 94 -9.90 6.35 26.37
CA PRO A 94 -8.71 7.14 26.64
C PRO A 94 -7.42 6.43 26.22
N SER A 95 -7.29 5.15 26.58
CA SER A 95 -6.12 4.34 26.20
C SER A 95 -6.01 4.15 24.69
N LEU A 96 -7.14 3.88 24.02
CA LEU A 96 -7.18 3.72 22.57
C LEU A 96 -6.87 5.01 21.82
N THR A 97 -7.45 6.14 22.26
CA THR A 97 -7.23 7.45 21.61
C THR A 97 -5.83 7.99 21.85
N ASN A 98 -5.25 7.75 23.03
CA ASN A 98 -3.85 8.08 23.30
C ASN A 98 -2.90 7.28 22.39
N PHE A 99 -3.14 5.97 22.25
CA PHE A 99 -2.31 5.12 21.37
C PHE A 99 -2.49 5.42 19.88
N TYR A 100 -3.72 5.53 19.39
CA TYR A 100 -4.04 5.83 18.00
C TYR A 100 -4.04 7.34 17.68
N GLY A 101 -3.45 8.16 18.57
CA GLY A 101 -3.41 9.61 18.48
C GLY A 101 -2.44 10.14 17.41
N SER A 102 -1.75 11.25 17.71
CA SER A 102 -0.90 11.99 16.75
C SER A 102 0.18 11.14 16.06
N ALA A 103 0.72 10.13 16.76
CA ALA A 103 1.68 9.18 16.17
C ALA A 103 1.09 8.45 14.95
N PHE A 104 -0.20 8.10 14.99
CA PHE A 104 -0.89 7.44 13.89
C PHE A 104 -1.10 8.37 12.69
N THR A 105 -1.20 9.68 12.92
CA THR A 105 -1.31 10.70 11.86
C THR A 105 -0.01 10.80 11.06
N ASN A 106 1.14 10.86 11.73
CA ASN A 106 2.44 10.86 11.06
C ASN A 106 2.67 9.57 10.27
N ASP A 107 2.30 8.44 10.86
CA ASP A 107 2.39 7.13 10.23
C ASP A 107 1.53 7.01 8.97
N ARG A 108 0.33 7.61 8.98
CA ARG A 108 -0.55 7.71 7.80
C ARG A 108 0.03 8.65 6.75
N PHE A 109 0.60 9.78 7.17
CA PHE A 109 1.25 10.70 6.25
C PHE A 109 2.46 10.06 5.56
N LEU A 110 3.34 9.40 6.30
CA LEU A 110 4.48 8.66 5.74
C LEU A 110 4.01 7.53 4.82
N ALA A 111 2.94 6.83 5.18
CA ALA A 111 2.33 5.82 4.32
C ALA A 111 1.88 6.43 2.98
N TYR A 112 1.18 7.56 3.03
CA TYR A 112 0.73 8.27 1.85
C TYR A 112 1.90 8.75 1.00
N VAL A 113 2.87 9.46 1.59
CA VAL A 113 4.06 9.98 0.87
C VAL A 113 4.86 8.84 0.23
N SER A 114 5.06 7.73 0.95
CA SER A 114 5.75 6.56 0.39
C SER A 114 5.00 5.99 -0.82
N LYS A 115 3.66 5.93 -0.77
CA LYS A 115 2.84 5.46 -1.88
C LYS A 115 2.98 6.39 -3.09
N GLN A 116 2.90 7.71 -2.88
CA GLN A 116 3.05 8.68 -3.96
C GLN A 116 4.43 8.59 -4.62
N LYS A 117 5.51 8.50 -3.82
CA LYS A 117 6.88 8.33 -4.34
C LYS A 117 7.05 7.06 -5.17
N ILE A 118 6.46 5.94 -4.75
CA ILE A 118 6.57 4.68 -5.50
C ILE A 118 5.67 4.66 -6.73
N LEU A 119 4.52 5.34 -6.72
CA LEU A 119 3.72 5.52 -7.93
C LEU A 119 4.43 6.42 -8.95
N ASP A 120 5.07 7.50 -8.51
CA ASP A 120 5.92 8.32 -9.36
C ASP A 120 7.11 7.51 -9.93
N GLU A 121 7.75 6.67 -9.11
CA GLU A 121 8.77 5.75 -9.60
C GLU A 121 8.19 4.69 -10.57
N ALA A 122 6.96 4.23 -10.35
CA ALA A 122 6.28 3.29 -11.23
C ALA A 122 6.09 3.88 -12.64
N VAL A 123 5.68 5.15 -12.72
CA VAL A 123 5.62 5.90 -14.00
C VAL A 123 7.01 6.03 -14.62
N ASN A 124 8.04 6.34 -13.83
CA ASN A 124 9.41 6.41 -14.35
C ASN A 124 9.92 5.06 -14.86
N ILE A 125 9.57 3.95 -14.18
CA ILE A 125 9.86 2.59 -14.62
C ILE A 125 9.14 2.30 -15.92
N PHE A 126 7.87 2.70 -16.04
CA PHE A 126 7.09 2.53 -17.26
C PHE A 126 7.69 3.30 -18.43
N VAL A 127 8.03 4.59 -18.26
CA VAL A 127 8.49 5.47 -19.36
C VAL A 127 9.95 5.22 -19.77
N SER A 128 10.84 4.96 -18.81
CA SER A 128 12.30 4.98 -19.04
C SER A 128 13.05 3.77 -18.47
N GLY A 129 12.32 2.78 -17.94
CA GLY A 129 12.89 1.69 -17.13
C GLY A 129 13.29 2.12 -15.71
N GLY A 130 13.30 3.42 -15.41
CA GLY A 130 13.58 3.96 -14.08
C GLY A 130 14.92 3.50 -13.52
N ARG A 131 15.11 3.58 -12.20
CA ARG A 131 16.35 3.09 -11.55
C ARG A 131 16.49 1.57 -11.61
N LYS A 132 15.37 0.86 -11.72
CA LYS A 132 15.31 -0.61 -11.72
C LYS A 132 15.99 -1.22 -12.96
N TYR A 133 15.78 -0.62 -14.13
CA TYR A 133 16.26 -1.15 -15.40
C TYR A 133 17.33 -0.28 -16.08
N LYS A 134 17.68 0.89 -15.53
CA LYS A 134 18.85 1.66 -15.99
C LYS A 134 20.10 0.80 -15.86
N LYS A 135 20.76 0.50 -16.98
CA LYS A 135 22.11 -0.08 -16.98
C LYS A 135 23.02 0.92 -16.27
N SER A 136 23.65 0.50 -15.16
CA SER A 136 24.82 1.26 -14.71
C SER A 136 25.81 1.28 -15.87
N LYS A 137 26.43 2.42 -16.16
CA LYS A 137 27.63 2.42 -16.99
C LYS A 137 28.63 1.51 -16.27
N ALA A 138 28.70 0.24 -16.66
CA ALA A 138 29.80 -0.62 -16.34
C ALA A 138 31.04 0.12 -16.85
N ARG A 139 31.93 0.43 -15.92
CA ARG A 139 33.16 1.17 -16.14
C ARG A 139 34.18 0.26 -16.78
#